data_AF-A0A975JKB9-F1
#
_entry.id   AF-A0A975JKB9-F1
#
_cell.length_a   1.000
_cell.length_b   1.000
_cell.length_c   1.000
_cell.angle_alpha   90.00
_cell.angle_beta   90.00
_cell.angle_gamma   90.00
#
_symmetry.space_group_name_H-M   'P 1'
#
loop_
_entity.id
_entity.type
_entity.pdbx_description
1 polymer ?
#
loop_
_entity_poly.entity_id
_entity_poly.type
_entity_poly.pdbx_seq_one_letter_code
_entity_poly.pdbx_strand_id
1 'polypeptide(L)'
;MARIVLSALAATATLVAAPLAAHDRIIVDGYRAPPSPNNDSNKWWLDYKTDISEAKRELRSDLRRATDEEDRRDAYAEYRREIADARYDYSKEMNERGYRVVNFRENRRLMARR
;
A
#
# COMPACT_ATOMS: atom_id res chain seq x y z
N MET A 1 -43.02 62.96 24.37
CA MET A 1 -42.66 61.77 25.17
C MET A 1 -43.45 60.57 24.68
N ALA A 2 -42.79 59.52 24.19
CA ALA A 2 -43.26 58.13 24.15
C ALA A 2 -42.11 57.29 23.57
N ARG A 3 -41.44 56.50 24.41
CA ARG A 3 -40.33 55.62 24.02
C ARG A 3 -40.91 54.26 23.62
N ILE A 4 -40.60 53.83 22.40
CA ILE A 4 -40.86 52.46 21.92
C ILE A 4 -39.95 51.51 22.71
N VAL A 5 -40.54 50.52 23.38
CA VAL A 5 -39.81 49.44 24.04
C VAL A 5 -39.55 48.37 23.00
N LEU A 6 -38.28 48.20 22.61
CA LEU A 6 -37.84 47.07 21.80
C LEU A 6 -37.31 45.98 22.74
N SER A 7 -38.07 44.90 22.86
CA SER A 7 -37.67 43.71 23.62
C SER A 7 -36.65 42.92 22.81
N ALA A 8 -35.37 42.95 23.21
CA ALA A 8 -34.35 42.08 22.63
C ALA A 8 -34.35 40.73 23.38
N LEU A 9 -34.81 39.67 22.70
CA LEU A 9 -34.70 38.29 23.16
C LEU A 9 -33.26 37.81 22.94
N ALA A 10 -32.46 37.79 24.01
CA ALA A 10 -31.13 37.17 23.98
C ALA A 10 -31.28 35.66 24.18
N ALA A 11 -31.28 34.89 23.10
CA ALA A 11 -31.15 33.44 23.16
C ALA A 11 -29.71 33.08 23.53
N THR A 12 -29.46 32.72 24.79
CA THR A 12 -28.19 32.13 25.22
C THR A 12 -28.13 30.68 24.76
N ALA A 13 -27.44 30.44 23.63
CA ALA A 13 -27.02 29.10 23.25
C ALA A 13 -25.79 28.71 24.07
N THR A 14 -25.97 27.82 25.05
CA THR A 14 -24.85 27.16 25.73
C THR A 14 -24.28 26.09 24.80
N LEU A 15 -23.12 26.37 24.20
CA LEU A 15 -22.33 25.35 23.52
C LEU A 15 -21.72 24.43 24.59
N VAL A 16 -22.27 23.23 24.76
CA VAL A 16 -21.60 22.17 25.50
C VAL A 16 -20.52 21.62 24.58
N ALA A 17 -19.28 22.09 24.76
CA ALA A 17 -18.12 21.45 24.17
C ALA A 17 -17.95 20.08 24.85
N ALA A 18 -18.44 19.02 24.20
CA ALA A 18 -18.04 17.67 24.57
C ALA A 18 -16.52 17.56 24.36
N PRO A 19 -15.75 16.99 25.30
CA PRO A 19 -14.36 16.66 25.02
C PRO A 19 -14.40 15.58 23.94
N LEU A 20 -14.10 15.98 22.70
CA LEU A 20 -13.64 15.04 21.70
C LEU A 20 -12.38 14.44 22.32
N ALA A 21 -12.47 13.18 22.76
CA ALA A 21 -11.31 12.43 23.19
C ALA A 21 -10.38 12.37 21.98
N ALA A 22 -9.49 13.35 21.89
CA ALA A 22 -8.30 13.28 21.09
C ALA A 22 -7.60 12.05 21.64
N HIS A 23 -7.73 10.94 20.93
CA HIS A 23 -6.84 9.82 21.11
C HIS A 23 -5.46 10.42 20.90
N ASP A 24 -4.75 10.67 21.99
CA ASP A 24 -3.32 10.93 21.98
C ASP A 24 -2.71 9.73 21.27
N ARG A 25 -2.55 9.87 19.94
CA ARG A 25 -1.63 9.05 19.20
C ARG A 25 -0.29 9.42 19.78
N ILE A 26 0.22 8.58 20.66
CA ILE A 26 1.63 8.57 20.98
C ILE A 26 2.33 8.31 19.64
N ILE A 27 2.75 9.38 18.97
CA ILE A 27 3.73 9.30 17.90
C ILE A 27 5.01 8.94 18.63
N VAL A 28 5.30 7.65 18.71
CA VAL A 28 6.61 7.18 19.15
C VAL A 28 7.58 7.56 18.04
N ASP A 29 8.14 8.77 18.14
CA ASP A 29 9.26 9.22 17.33
C ASP A 29 10.46 8.30 17.66
N GLY A 30 10.67 7.27 16.83
CA GLY A 30 11.74 6.29 16.99
C GLY A 30 11.41 4.84 16.63
N TYR A 31 10.14 4.42 16.61
CA TYR A 31 9.79 3.04 16.24
C TYR A 31 9.67 2.89 14.72
N ARG A 32 10.80 2.64 14.06
CA ARG A 32 10.75 2.13 12.68
C ARG A 32 10.29 0.69 12.72
N ALA A 33 9.16 0.39 12.08
CA ALA A 33 8.70 -0.98 11.87
C ALA A 33 9.88 -1.88 11.43
N PRO A 34 10.04 -3.09 12.02
CA PRO A 34 11.11 -4.00 11.65
C PRO A 34 11.06 -4.29 10.15
N PRO A 35 12.22 -4.52 9.51
CA PRO A 35 12.22 -4.92 8.11
C PRO A 35 11.45 -6.23 7.95
N SER A 36 10.71 -6.34 6.85
CA SER A 36 10.05 -7.58 6.48
C SER A 36 11.06 -8.74 6.38
N PRO A 37 10.75 -9.93 6.93
CA PRO A 37 11.52 -11.12 6.67
C PRO A 37 11.35 -11.56 5.21
N ASN A 38 12.31 -11.22 4.35
CA ASN A 38 12.33 -11.63 2.94
C ASN A 38 13.00 -13.02 2.79
N ASN A 39 12.48 -14.03 3.48
CA ASN A 39 13.03 -15.39 3.50
C ASN A 39 11.91 -16.45 3.54
N ASP A 40 12.28 -17.73 3.49
CA ASP A 40 11.33 -18.84 3.34
C ASP A 40 10.45 -19.11 4.58
N SER A 41 10.71 -18.44 5.71
CA SER A 41 9.80 -18.49 6.87
C SER A 41 8.58 -17.56 6.74
N ASN A 42 8.61 -16.61 5.81
CA ASN A 42 7.51 -15.69 5.54
C ASN A 42 6.69 -16.19 4.34
N LYS A 43 5.50 -16.75 4.58
CA LYS A 43 4.65 -17.27 3.50
C LYS A 43 4.34 -16.21 2.42
N TRP A 44 4.12 -14.96 2.81
CA TRP A 44 3.84 -13.87 1.87
C TRP A 44 5.03 -13.56 0.96
N TRP A 45 6.25 -13.81 1.46
CA TRP A 45 7.45 -13.72 0.64
C TRP A 45 7.53 -14.89 -0.35
N LEU A 46 7.10 -16.09 0.05
CA LEU A 46 6.98 -17.22 -0.86
C LEU A 46 5.93 -16.97 -1.94
N ASP A 47 4.76 -16.45 -1.57
CA ASP A 47 3.69 -16.09 -2.50
C ASP A 47 4.18 -15.05 -3.51
N TYR A 48 4.80 -13.96 -3.05
CA TYR A 48 5.46 -12.99 -3.92
C TYR A 48 6.45 -13.65 -4.90
N LYS A 49 7.31 -14.57 -4.44
CA LYS A 49 8.25 -15.27 -5.34
C LYS A 49 7.52 -16.11 -6.40
N THR A 50 6.41 -16.74 -6.02
CA THR A 50 5.57 -17.53 -6.93
C THR A 50 4.97 -16.64 -8.01
N ASP A 51 4.34 -15.52 -7.64
CA ASP A 51 3.73 -14.58 -8.59
C ASP A 51 4.76 -14.05 -9.59
N ILE A 52 5.96 -13.69 -9.11
CA ILE A 52 7.07 -13.25 -9.98
C ILE A 52 7.50 -14.37 -10.94
N SER A 53 7.45 -15.62 -10.51
CA SER A 53 7.82 -16.78 -11.35
C SER A 53 6.76 -17.06 -12.40
N GLU A 54 5.48 -16.95 -12.04
CA GLU A 54 4.33 -17.14 -12.93
C GLU A 54 4.30 -16.05 -14.01
N ALA A 55 4.40 -14.78 -13.62
CA ALA A 55 4.48 -13.64 -14.55
C ALA A 55 5.62 -13.80 -15.58
N LYS A 56 6.79 -14.30 -15.15
CA LYS A 56 7.90 -14.58 -16.07
C LYS A 56 7.62 -15.74 -17.02
N ARG A 57 6.94 -16.79 -16.53
CA ARG A 57 6.56 -17.95 -17.35
C ARG A 57 5.55 -17.54 -18.41
N GLU A 58 4.59 -16.71 -18.05
CA GLU A 58 3.54 -16.19 -18.93
C GLU A 58 4.13 -15.27 -19.98
N LEU A 59 4.95 -14.29 -19.58
CA LEU A 59 5.71 -13.47 -20.53
C LEU A 59 6.47 -14.30 -21.57
N ARG A 60 7.16 -15.39 -21.15
CA ARG A 60 7.86 -16.29 -22.09
C ARG A 60 6.90 -17.03 -23.03
N SER A 61 5.72 -17.36 -22.53
CA SER A 61 4.64 -18.00 -23.29
C SER A 61 4.07 -17.06 -24.34
N ASP A 62 3.83 -15.81 -23.96
CA ASP A 62 3.19 -14.81 -24.81
C ASP A 62 4.14 -14.29 -25.86
N LEU A 63 5.40 -14.03 -25.49
CA LEU A 63 6.44 -13.68 -26.47
C LEU A 63 6.71 -14.78 -27.50
N ARG A 64 6.43 -16.05 -27.18
CA ARG A 64 6.52 -17.15 -28.15
C ARG A 64 5.33 -17.16 -29.12
N ARG A 65 4.18 -16.65 -28.70
CA ARG A 65 2.95 -16.59 -29.51
C ARG A 65 2.78 -15.26 -30.25
N ALA A 66 3.48 -14.21 -29.81
CA ALA A 66 3.44 -12.89 -30.42
C ALA A 66 3.80 -12.94 -31.90
N THR A 67 2.94 -12.33 -32.72
CA THR A 67 3.05 -12.30 -34.18
C THR A 67 3.55 -10.96 -34.71
N ASP A 68 3.34 -9.89 -33.95
CA ASP A 68 3.80 -8.54 -34.29
C ASP A 68 4.43 -7.79 -33.10
N GLU A 69 4.73 -6.51 -33.30
CA GLU A 69 5.31 -5.66 -32.27
C GLU A 69 4.31 -5.25 -31.19
N GLU A 70 3.03 -5.12 -31.54
CA GLU A 70 1.95 -4.76 -30.61
C GLU A 70 1.77 -5.87 -29.57
N ASP A 71 1.68 -7.13 -30.02
CA ASP A 71 1.63 -8.33 -29.17
C ASP A 71 2.77 -8.35 -28.13
N ARG A 72 3.99 -8.00 -28.58
CA ARG A 72 5.17 -7.96 -27.70
C ARG A 72 5.05 -6.85 -26.68
N ARG A 73 4.62 -5.66 -27.09
CA ARG A 73 4.46 -4.49 -26.21
C ARG A 73 3.41 -4.78 -25.13
N ASP A 74 2.32 -5.42 -25.51
CA ASP A 74 1.23 -5.80 -24.62
C ASP A 74 1.68 -6.86 -23.61
N ALA A 75 2.36 -7.93 -24.07
CA ALA A 75 2.93 -8.93 -23.16
C ALA A 75 3.89 -8.30 -22.14
N TYR A 76 4.74 -7.36 -22.55
CA TYR A 76 5.61 -6.63 -21.61
C TYR A 76 4.85 -5.63 -20.73
N ALA A 77 3.73 -5.06 -21.16
CA ALA A 77 2.90 -4.18 -20.36
C ALA A 77 2.18 -4.97 -19.26
N GLU A 78 1.60 -6.11 -19.61
CA GLU A 78 0.97 -7.07 -18.69
C GLU A 78 1.96 -7.56 -17.64
N TYR A 79 3.11 -8.07 -18.06
CA TYR A 79 4.18 -8.47 -17.13
C TYR A 79 4.55 -7.36 -16.15
N ARG A 80 4.66 -6.10 -16.60
CA ARG A 80 4.99 -4.98 -15.71
C ARG A 80 3.89 -4.69 -14.69
N ARG A 81 2.63 -4.85 -15.08
CA ARG A 81 1.46 -4.70 -14.21
C ARG A 81 1.48 -5.79 -13.13
N GLU A 82 1.67 -7.05 -13.50
CA GLU A 82 1.74 -8.18 -12.56
C GLU A 82 2.88 -8.02 -11.55
N ILE A 83 4.07 -7.56 -11.99
CA ILE A 83 5.18 -7.26 -11.08
C ILE A 83 4.81 -6.13 -10.09
N ALA A 84 4.03 -5.14 -10.52
CA ALA A 84 3.59 -4.05 -9.66
C ALA A 84 2.55 -4.53 -8.64
N ASP A 85 1.59 -5.35 -9.08
CA ASP A 85 0.53 -5.92 -8.25
C ASP A 85 1.13 -6.85 -7.18
N ALA A 86 2.00 -7.79 -7.56
CA ALA A 86 2.67 -8.68 -6.60
C ALA A 86 3.47 -7.91 -5.53
N ARG A 87 4.12 -6.80 -5.92
CA ARG A 87 4.82 -5.92 -4.96
C ARG A 87 3.86 -5.19 -4.03
N TYR A 88 2.75 -4.72 -4.58
CA TYR A 88 1.72 -4.03 -3.82
C TYR A 88 1.11 -4.97 -2.78
N ASP A 89 0.71 -6.17 -3.20
CA ASP A 89 0.10 -7.17 -2.32
C ASP A 89 1.06 -7.59 -1.21
N TYR A 90 2.31 -7.91 -1.54
CA TYR A 90 3.32 -8.19 -0.53
C TYR A 90 3.50 -7.02 0.45
N SER A 91 3.56 -5.79 -0.07
CA SER A 91 3.74 -4.60 0.76
C SER A 91 2.55 -4.36 1.67
N LYS A 92 1.33 -4.56 1.16
CA LYS A 92 0.10 -4.48 1.93
C LYS A 92 0.12 -5.50 3.07
N GLU A 93 0.38 -6.77 2.78
CA GLU A 93 0.42 -7.83 3.80
C GLU A 93 1.51 -7.57 4.86
N MET A 94 2.68 -7.03 4.47
CA MET A 94 3.73 -6.68 5.43
C MET A 94 3.36 -5.48 6.29
N ASN A 95 2.80 -4.43 5.70
CA ASN A 95 2.38 -3.23 6.42
C ASN A 95 1.26 -3.55 7.43
N GLU A 96 0.28 -4.36 7.05
CA GLU A 96 -0.81 -4.82 7.94
C GLU A 96 -0.30 -5.64 9.13
N ARG A 97 0.90 -6.24 9.01
CA ARG A 97 1.56 -7.03 10.07
C ARG A 97 2.61 -6.25 10.85
N GLY A 98 2.71 -4.94 10.61
CA GLY A 98 3.67 -4.08 11.32
C GLY A 98 5.10 -4.20 10.83
N TYR A 99 5.33 -4.73 9.62
CA TYR A 99 6.64 -4.78 8.99
C TYR A 99 6.82 -3.66 7.97
N ARG A 100 8.06 -3.22 7.82
CA ARG A 100 8.52 -2.34 6.75
C ARG A 100 9.07 -3.16 5.61
N VAL A 101 8.53 -3.02 4.41
CA VAL A 101 9.19 -3.55 3.21
C VAL A 101 10.48 -2.78 2.92
N VAL A 102 11.59 -3.52 2.80
CA VAL A 102 12.89 -3.01 2.35
C VAL A 102 13.11 -3.33 0.87
N ASN A 103 14.03 -2.60 0.24
CA ASN A 103 14.11 -2.49 -1.21
C ASN A 103 14.20 -3.85 -1.93
N PHE A 104 13.19 -4.13 -2.76
CA PHE A 104 13.10 -5.31 -3.62
C PHE A 104 14.24 -5.45 -4.66
N ARG A 105 15.06 -4.42 -4.88
CA ARG A 105 16.15 -4.43 -5.87
C ARG A 105 17.23 -5.47 -5.58
N GLU A 106 17.50 -5.80 -4.32
CA GLU A 106 18.57 -6.77 -3.97
C GLU A 106 18.22 -8.21 -4.36
N ASN A 107 16.93 -8.57 -4.40
CA ASN A 107 16.50 -9.92 -4.74
C ASN A 107 16.66 -10.29 -6.22
N ARG A 108 16.68 -9.31 -7.14
CA ARG A 108 16.84 -9.58 -8.58
C ARG A 108 18.21 -10.17 -8.93
N ARG A 109 19.27 -9.78 -8.20
CA ARG A 109 20.64 -10.31 -8.38
C ARG A 109 20.81 -11.71 -7.78
N LEU A 110 20.05 -12.03 -6.72
CA LEU A 110 20.08 -13.35 -6.08
C LEU A 110 19.24 -14.39 -6.85
N MET A 111 18.16 -13.97 -7.52
CA MET A 111 17.34 -14.85 -8.34
C MET A 111 17.91 -15.16 -9.73
N ALA A 112 18.83 -14.34 -10.25
CA ALA A 112 19.49 -14.59 -11.54
C ALA A 112 20.66 -15.59 -11.45
N ARG A 113 20.93 -16.15 -10.27
CA ARG A 113 22.06 -17.06 -9.98
C ARG A 113 21.64 -18.48 -9.58
N ARG A 114 20.39 -18.88 -9.81
CA ARG A 114 19.93 -20.26 -9.60
C ARG A 114 19.34 -20.80 -10.88
#